data_AF-A0A2I0W2Z8-F1
#
_entry.id   AF-A0A2I0W2Z8-F1
#
_cell.length_a   1.000
_cell.length_b   1.000
_cell.length_c   1.000
_cell.angle_alpha   90.00
_cell.angle_beta   90.00
_cell.angle_gamma   90.00
#
_symmetry.space_group_name_H-M   'P 1'
#
loop_
_entity.id
_entity.type
_entity.pdbx_description
1 polymer ?
#
loop_
_entity_poly.entity_id
_entity_poly.type
_entity_poly.pdbx_seq_one_letter_code
_entity_poly.pdbx_strand_id
1 'polypeptide(L)'
;MDITEVSIVHHIVIVLLILWILESIGWSLSVLYFAALFYPFAVNQQYTVRWKRKLQYEERKYADQKRLLSDSESVRWLNHAVEKVWPICMEQVASQQFLLPIIPWFLDKYKPWTASKAVVEHLYLGRNPPMFTDIRVLGQSYDDDHLVLELGMSFLSVKDMNAILSVQLRKTLGLAIWTNIHLAGMHLEGKVIYGAR
;
A
#
# COMPACT_ATOMS: atom_id res chain seq x y z
N MET A 1 -19.61 -4.34 -25.49
CA MET A 1 -19.81 -5.22 -26.67
C MET A 1 -18.47 -5.33 -27.34
N ASP A 2 -17.83 -6.50 -27.20
CA ASP A 2 -16.45 -6.66 -27.60
C ASP A 2 -16.32 -6.58 -29.13
N ILE A 3 -15.29 -5.88 -29.60
CA ILE A 3 -14.96 -5.67 -31.01
C ILE A 3 -14.87 -7.01 -31.77
N THR A 4 -14.62 -8.11 -31.05
CA THR A 4 -14.55 -9.48 -31.56
C THR A 4 -15.92 -10.10 -31.86
N GLU A 5 -16.95 -9.81 -31.07
CA GLU A 5 -18.32 -10.29 -31.35
C GLU A 5 -18.85 -9.66 -32.64
N VAL A 6 -18.56 -8.37 -32.83
CA VAL A 6 -18.91 -7.64 -34.05
C VAL A 6 -18.23 -8.28 -35.28
N SER A 7 -16.96 -8.66 -35.20
CA SER A 7 -16.22 -9.26 -36.33
C SER A 7 -16.75 -10.64 -36.77
N ILE A 8 -17.16 -11.50 -35.83
CA ILE A 8 -17.70 -12.84 -36.13
C ILE A 8 -19.07 -12.72 -36.80
N VAL A 9 -19.93 -11.83 -36.31
CA VAL A 9 -21.23 -11.56 -36.91
C VAL A 9 -21.09 -11.08 -38.35
N HIS A 10 -20.10 -10.23 -38.64
CA HIS A 10 -19.82 -9.80 -40.02
C HIS A 10 -19.43 -10.98 -40.93
N HIS A 11 -18.60 -11.92 -40.46
CA HIS A 11 -18.22 -13.09 -41.25
C HIS A 11 -19.43 -14.00 -41.54
N ILE A 12 -20.33 -14.18 -40.56
CA ILE A 12 -21.56 -14.96 -40.74
C ILE A 12 -22.48 -14.28 -41.76
N VAL A 13 -22.66 -12.96 -41.67
CA VAL A 13 -23.49 -12.18 -42.60
C VAL A 13 -22.93 -12.23 -44.04
N ILE A 14 -21.61 -12.13 -44.20
CA ILE A 14 -20.96 -12.24 -45.52
C ILE A 14 -21.17 -13.62 -46.13
N VAL A 15 -21.02 -14.69 -45.34
CA VAL A 15 -21.25 -16.08 -45.81
C VAL A 15 -22.71 -16.30 -46.23
N LEU A 16 -23.66 -15.75 -45.46
CA LEU A 16 -25.09 -15.82 -45.80
C LEU A 16 -25.43 -15.04 -47.08
N LEU A 17 -24.85 -13.86 -47.28
CA LEU A 17 -25.03 -13.07 -48.50
C LEU A 17 -24.49 -13.80 -49.75
N ILE A 18 -23.32 -14.44 -49.63
CA ILE A 18 -22.72 -15.21 -50.73
C ILE A 18 -23.57 -16.43 -51.09
N LEU A 19 -24.06 -17.16 -50.08
CA LEU A 19 -24.97 -18.28 -50.28
C LEU A 19 -26.26 -17.85 -51.00
N TRP A 20 -26.86 -16.73 -50.56
CA TRP A 20 -28.08 -16.20 -51.15
C TRP A 20 -27.91 -15.80 -52.63
N ILE A 21 -26.79 -15.16 -52.96
CA ILE A 21 -26.46 -14.80 -54.35
C ILE A 21 -26.26 -16.05 -55.21
N LEU A 22 -25.56 -17.07 -54.71
CA LEU A 22 -25.33 -18.32 -55.46
C LEU A 22 -26.61 -19.13 -55.68
N GLU A 23 -27.52 -19.13 -54.70
CA GLU A 23 -28.81 -19.81 -54.82
C GLU A 23 -29.70 -19.15 -55.88
N SER A 24 -29.66 -17.82 -55.99
CA SER A 24 -30.37 -17.07 -57.06
C SER A 24 -29.87 -17.38 -58.48
N ILE A 25 -28.65 -17.91 -58.61
CA ILE A 25 -28.02 -18.28 -59.89
C ILE A 25 -28.32 -19.74 -60.28
N GLY A 26 -28.93 -20.53 -59.38
CA GLY A 26 -29.39 -21.90 -59.65
C GLY A 26 -28.32 -22.98 -59.58
N TRP A 27 -27.15 -22.68 -59.00
CA TRP A 27 -26.08 -23.66 -58.77
C TRP A 27 -26.21 -24.31 -57.39
N SER A 28 -26.96 -25.41 -57.30
CA SER A 28 -27.09 -26.18 -56.05
C SER A 28 -25.89 -27.10 -55.83
N LEU A 29 -24.77 -26.54 -55.37
CA LEU A 29 -23.62 -27.31 -54.93
C LEU A 29 -23.77 -27.63 -53.44
N SER A 30 -24.20 -28.84 -53.10
CA SER A 30 -24.21 -29.33 -51.71
C SER A 30 -22.86 -29.13 -51.00
N VAL A 31 -21.76 -29.19 -51.76
CA VAL A 31 -20.39 -28.92 -51.30
C VAL A 31 -20.21 -27.48 -50.77
N LEU A 32 -20.88 -26.50 -51.38
CA LEU A 32 -20.81 -25.09 -50.97
C LEU A 32 -21.52 -24.84 -49.64
N TYR A 33 -22.64 -25.52 -49.40
CA TYR A 33 -23.33 -25.50 -48.11
C TYR A 33 -22.48 -26.10 -46.98
N PHE A 34 -21.79 -27.21 -47.25
CA PHE A 34 -20.84 -27.77 -46.27
C PHE A 34 -19.65 -26.83 -46.03
N ALA A 35 -19.08 -26.22 -47.07
CA ALA A 35 -18.00 -25.26 -46.93
C ALA A 35 -18.42 -24.01 -46.12
N ALA A 36 -19.65 -23.54 -46.32
CA ALA A 36 -20.22 -22.40 -45.60
C ALA A 36 -20.47 -22.68 -44.10
N LEU A 37 -20.67 -23.95 -43.71
CA LEU A 37 -20.75 -24.34 -42.29
C LEU A 37 -19.37 -24.52 -41.65
N PHE A 38 -18.42 -25.10 -42.39
CA PHE A 38 -17.06 -25.34 -41.89
C PHE A 38 -16.25 -24.05 -41.71
N TYR A 39 -16.43 -23.07 -42.60
CA TYR A 39 -15.65 -21.83 -42.58
C TYR A 39 -15.86 -20.99 -41.29
N PRO A 40 -17.09 -20.63 -40.87
CA PRO A 40 -17.32 -19.90 -39.62
C PRO A 40 -16.88 -20.70 -38.39
N PHE A 41 -17.00 -22.03 -38.43
CA PHE A 41 -16.55 -22.89 -37.34
C PHE A 41 -15.03 -22.86 -37.17
N ALA A 42 -14.27 -22.98 -38.26
CA ALA A 42 -12.81 -22.88 -38.26
C ALA A 42 -12.34 -21.49 -37.82
N VAL A 43 -13.02 -20.43 -38.29
CA VAL A 43 -12.76 -19.05 -37.92
C VAL A 43 -13.02 -18.83 -36.42
N ASN A 44 -14.13 -19.34 -35.88
CA ASN A 44 -14.48 -19.24 -34.46
C ASN A 44 -13.46 -19.95 -33.55
N GLN A 45 -12.95 -21.12 -33.96
CA GLN A 45 -11.89 -21.84 -33.25
C GLN A 45 -10.63 -20.98 -33.12
N GLN A 46 -10.17 -20.36 -34.21
CA GLN A 46 -9.00 -19.48 -34.20
C GLN A 46 -9.22 -18.24 -33.33
N TYR A 47 -10.41 -17.63 -33.40
CA TYR A 47 -10.75 -16.49 -32.55
C TYR A 47 -10.78 -16.86 -31.08
N THR A 48 -11.37 -18.01 -30.73
CA THR A 48 -11.41 -18.51 -29.34
C THR A 48 -10.00 -18.70 -28.79
N VAL A 49 -9.08 -19.27 -29.58
CA VAL A 49 -7.68 -19.44 -29.16
C VAL A 49 -6.99 -18.08 -28.99
N ARG A 50 -7.19 -17.12 -29.91
CA ARG A 50 -6.65 -15.75 -29.77
C ARG A 50 -7.20 -15.05 -28.53
N TRP A 51 -8.49 -15.19 -28.27
CA TRP A 51 -9.15 -14.54 -27.14
C TRP A 51 -8.66 -15.11 -25.81
N LYS A 52 -8.56 -16.44 -25.70
CA LYS A 52 -7.94 -17.11 -24.52
C LYS A 52 -6.50 -16.65 -24.29
N ARG A 53 -5.69 -16.50 -25.35
CA ARG A 53 -4.31 -16.00 -25.21
C ARG A 53 -4.27 -14.56 -24.71
N LYS A 54 -5.17 -13.69 -25.18
CA LYS A 54 -5.27 -12.31 -24.69
C LYS A 54 -5.68 -12.27 -23.22
N LEU A 55 -6.70 -13.04 -22.85
CA LEU A 55 -7.15 -13.13 -21.46
C LEU A 55 -6.02 -13.59 -20.54
N GLN A 56 -5.34 -14.69 -20.91
CA GLN A 56 -4.20 -15.19 -20.15
C GLN A 56 -3.03 -14.20 -20.08
N TYR A 57 -2.82 -13.40 -21.13
CA TYR A 57 -1.79 -12.37 -21.14
C TYR A 57 -2.15 -11.23 -20.17
N GLU A 58 -3.39 -10.75 -20.20
CA GLU A 58 -3.86 -9.72 -19.26
C GLU A 58 -3.86 -10.22 -17.82
N GLU A 59 -4.27 -11.47 -17.57
CA GLU A 59 -4.20 -12.09 -16.24
C GLU A 59 -2.76 -12.18 -15.73
N ARG A 60 -1.81 -12.61 -16.58
CA ARG A 60 -0.39 -12.65 -16.21
C ARG A 60 0.14 -11.25 -15.94
N LYS A 61 -0.14 -10.29 -16.81
CA LYS A 61 0.27 -8.90 -16.64
C LYS A 61 -0.26 -8.31 -15.34
N TYR A 62 -1.54 -8.54 -15.03
CA TYR A 62 -2.15 -8.11 -13.78
C TYR A 62 -1.53 -8.82 -12.56
N ALA A 63 -1.29 -10.13 -12.65
CA ALA A 63 -0.64 -10.89 -11.59
C ALA A 63 0.81 -10.44 -11.34
N ASP A 64 1.57 -10.17 -12.40
CA ASP A 64 2.94 -9.66 -12.33
C ASP A 64 2.97 -8.24 -11.76
N GLN A 65 2.05 -7.37 -12.17
CA GLN A 65 1.91 -6.03 -11.58
C GLN A 65 1.55 -6.11 -10.09
N LYS A 66 0.65 -7.02 -9.70
CA LYS A 66 0.29 -7.24 -8.30
C LYS A 66 1.46 -7.78 -7.49
N ARG A 67 2.28 -8.67 -8.06
CA ARG A 67 3.52 -9.16 -7.43
C ARG A 67 4.52 -8.03 -7.22
N LEU A 68 4.77 -7.21 -8.24
CA LEU A 68 5.66 -6.05 -8.15
C LEU A 68 5.24 -5.07 -7.05
N LEU A 69 3.93 -4.86 -6.84
CA LEU A 69 3.42 -4.00 -5.77
C LEU A 69 3.48 -4.65 -4.38
N SER A 70 3.36 -5.97 -4.33
CA SER A 70 3.42 -6.77 -3.09
C SER A 70 4.85 -7.05 -2.63
N ASP A 71 5.81 -7.03 -3.54
CA ASP A 71 7.21 -7.26 -3.22
C ASP A 71 7.71 -6.10 -2.35
N SER A 72 8.05 -6.43 -1.12
CA SER A 72 8.60 -5.46 -0.17
C SER A 72 9.97 -5.00 -0.65
N GLU A 73 10.13 -3.70 -0.89
CA GLU A 73 11.41 -3.14 -1.27
C GLU A 73 12.22 -2.72 -0.03
N SER A 74 13.54 -2.88 -0.09
CA SER A 74 14.43 -2.40 0.97
C SER A 74 14.64 -0.89 0.84
N VAL A 75 14.36 -0.12 1.90
CA VAL A 75 14.40 1.35 1.87
C VAL A 75 15.78 1.92 2.23
N ARG A 76 16.85 1.35 1.64
CA ARG A 76 18.24 1.70 1.98
C ARG A 76 18.55 3.18 1.75
N TRP A 77 18.01 3.76 0.68
CA TRP A 77 18.21 5.18 0.36
C TRP A 77 17.57 6.10 1.43
N LEU A 78 16.39 5.73 1.95
CA LEU A 78 15.70 6.49 2.98
C LEU A 78 16.49 6.42 4.28
N ASN A 79 16.95 5.23 4.66
CA ASN A 79 17.81 5.05 5.83
C ASN A 79 19.06 5.92 5.72
N HIS A 80 19.71 5.95 4.55
CA HIS A 80 20.89 6.78 4.34
C HIS A 80 20.58 8.29 4.43
N ALA A 81 19.47 8.74 3.85
CA ALA A 81 19.05 10.13 3.92
C ALA A 81 18.73 10.54 5.37
N VAL A 82 17.98 9.71 6.10
CA VAL A 82 17.60 9.95 7.49
C VAL A 82 18.85 9.96 8.38
N GLU A 83 19.80 9.05 8.19
CA GLU A 83 21.07 9.05 8.93
C GLU A 83 21.86 10.36 8.79
N LYS A 84 21.84 10.97 7.60
CA LYS A 84 22.53 12.24 7.37
C LYS A 84 21.77 13.44 7.94
N VAL A 85 20.44 13.45 7.85
CA VAL A 85 19.61 14.58 8.26
C VAL A 85 19.24 14.54 9.75
N TRP A 86 19.25 13.35 10.37
CA TRP A 86 18.94 13.14 11.79
C TRP A 86 19.70 14.05 12.75
N PRO A 87 21.05 14.05 12.76
CA PRO A 87 21.81 14.91 13.67
C PRO A 87 21.72 16.40 13.30
N ILE A 88 21.25 16.75 12.10
CA ILE A 88 21.16 18.14 11.64
C ILE A 88 19.87 18.79 12.17
N CYS A 89 18.73 18.13 11.99
CA CYS A 89 17.44 18.71 12.37
C CYS A 89 16.34 17.71 12.70
N MET A 90 16.38 16.49 12.17
CA MET A 90 15.25 15.55 12.29
C MET A 90 15.03 15.07 13.75
N GLU A 91 16.09 14.97 14.56
CA GLU A 91 15.95 14.72 16.00
C GLU A 91 15.19 15.85 16.69
N GLN A 92 15.59 17.10 16.43
CA GLN A 92 14.98 18.28 17.04
C GLN A 92 13.51 18.44 16.60
N VAL A 93 13.21 18.14 15.35
CA VAL A 93 11.83 18.14 14.83
C VAL A 93 11.00 17.07 15.54
N ALA A 94 11.50 15.83 15.64
CA ALA A 94 10.79 14.74 16.30
C ALA A 94 10.54 15.02 17.79
N SER A 95 11.54 15.53 18.51
CA SER A 95 11.42 15.85 19.93
C SER A 95 10.56 17.11 20.16
N GLN A 96 10.87 18.23 19.51
CA GLN A 96 10.27 19.52 19.83
C GLN A 96 8.95 19.80 19.10
N GLN A 97 8.82 19.39 17.84
CA GLN A 97 7.63 19.73 17.03
C GLN A 97 6.57 18.64 17.07
N PHE A 98 6.97 17.37 17.19
CA PHE A 98 6.03 16.26 17.25
C PHE A 98 5.70 15.83 18.68
N LEU A 99 6.71 15.48 19.47
CA LEU A 99 6.46 14.85 20.79
C LEU A 99 6.10 15.86 21.88
N LEU A 100 6.85 16.95 22.03
CA LEU A 100 6.60 17.94 23.08
C LEU A 100 5.19 18.55 23.06
N PRO A 101 4.53 18.80 21.91
CA PRO A 101 3.15 19.30 21.92
C PRO A 101 2.11 18.24 22.30
N ILE A 102 2.36 16.97 21.98
CA ILE A 102 1.42 15.86 22.22
C ILE A 102 1.49 15.37 23.67
N ILE A 103 2.70 15.31 24.24
CA ILE A 103 2.93 14.72 25.57
C ILE A 103 2.13 15.42 26.69
N PRO A 104 2.03 16.76 26.78
CA PRO A 104 1.26 17.42 27.83
C PRO A 104 -0.22 17.00 27.83
N TRP A 105 -0.84 16.91 26.66
CA TRP A 105 -2.20 16.41 26.51
C TRP A 105 -2.31 14.94 26.95
N PHE A 106 -1.34 14.10 26.54
CA PHE A 106 -1.32 12.69 26.91
C PHE A 106 -1.18 12.49 28.42
N LEU A 107 -0.26 13.22 29.05
CA LEU A 107 -0.01 13.14 30.49
C LEU A 107 -1.22 13.61 31.30
N ASP A 108 -1.92 14.66 30.88
CA ASP A 108 -3.08 15.11 31.63
C ASP A 108 -4.26 14.13 31.52
N LYS A 109 -4.42 13.51 30.34
CA LYS A 109 -5.49 12.53 30.08
C LYS A 109 -5.24 11.16 30.73
N TYR A 110 -4.00 10.68 30.74
CA TYR A 110 -3.66 9.30 31.13
C TYR A 110 -2.79 9.19 32.39
N LYS A 111 -2.61 10.26 33.16
CA LYS A 111 -1.85 10.17 34.43
C LYS A 111 -2.48 9.19 35.41
N PRO A 112 -1.67 8.38 36.13
CA PRO A 112 -2.17 7.52 37.20
C PRO A 112 -2.72 8.37 38.35
N TRP A 113 -3.65 7.81 39.13
CA TRP A 113 -4.27 8.50 40.27
C TRP A 113 -3.25 8.97 41.34
N THR A 114 -2.05 8.39 41.35
CA THR A 114 -0.92 8.75 42.22
C THR A 114 -0.19 10.02 41.76
N ALA A 115 -0.39 10.50 40.53
CA ALA A 115 0.24 11.69 39.99
C ALA A 115 -0.78 12.84 39.87
N SER A 116 -0.48 13.97 40.51
CA SER A 116 -1.30 15.19 40.45
C SER A 116 -0.99 16.01 39.19
N LYS A 117 0.29 16.21 38.91
CA LYS A 117 0.80 16.92 37.74
C LYS A 117 2.00 16.17 37.16
N ALA A 118 2.17 16.20 35.85
CA ALA A 118 3.34 15.64 35.17
C ALA A 118 3.75 16.59 34.04
N VAL A 119 5.03 16.92 33.96
CA VAL A 119 5.61 17.85 32.98
C VAL A 119 6.89 17.25 32.43
N VAL A 120 7.06 17.31 31.11
CA VAL A 120 8.33 16.95 30.47
C VAL A 120 9.26 18.16 30.53
N GLU A 121 10.42 18.00 31.16
CA GLU A 121 11.43 19.05 31.23
C GLU A 121 12.39 18.99 30.05
N HIS A 122 12.81 17.78 29.70
CA HIS A 122 13.77 17.56 28.62
C HIS A 122 13.41 16.30 27.87
N LEU A 123 13.51 16.36 26.53
CA LEU A 123 13.30 15.22 25.65
C LEU A 123 14.34 15.27 24.55
N TYR A 124 15.28 14.33 24.60
CA TYR A 124 16.31 14.13 23.60
C TYR A 124 16.32 12.66 23.19
N LEU A 125 16.09 12.39 21.91
CA LEU A 125 15.89 11.03 21.38
C LEU A 125 17.20 10.31 21.07
N GLY A 126 18.34 11.01 21.11
CA GLY A 126 19.64 10.46 20.78
C GLY A 126 20.05 10.73 19.32
N ARG A 127 21.28 10.34 18.98
CA ARG A 127 21.89 10.57 17.66
C ARG A 127 21.57 9.48 16.66
N ASN A 128 21.03 8.36 17.11
CA ASN A 128 20.71 7.23 16.24
C ASN A 128 19.33 7.43 15.62
N PRO A 129 19.23 7.44 14.28
CA PRO A 129 17.95 7.55 13.60
C PRO A 129 17.14 6.26 13.71
N PRO A 130 15.81 6.33 13.48
CA PRO A 130 15.02 5.14 13.19
C PRO A 130 15.45 4.49 11.88
N MET A 131 15.40 3.16 11.86
CA MET A 131 15.66 2.31 10.71
C MET A 131 14.35 1.84 10.10
N PHE A 132 14.22 2.02 8.79
CA PHE A 132 13.09 1.50 8.02
C PHE A 132 13.49 0.18 7.36
N THR A 133 12.72 -0.87 7.62
CA THR A 133 13.04 -2.24 7.18
C THR A 133 12.55 -2.50 5.78
N ASP A 134 11.25 -2.31 5.56
CA ASP A 134 10.54 -2.68 4.35
C ASP A 134 9.47 -1.65 4.02
N ILE A 135 9.29 -1.38 2.73
CA ILE A 135 8.18 -0.60 2.18
C ILE A 135 7.40 -1.50 1.22
N ARG A 136 6.07 -1.53 1.34
CA ARG A 136 5.20 -2.31 0.45
C ARG A 136 3.92 -1.56 0.13
N VAL A 137 3.43 -1.73 -1.09
CA VAL A 137 2.12 -1.17 -1.49
C VAL A 137 1.05 -2.20 -1.19
N LEU A 138 0.09 -1.84 -0.34
CA LEU A 138 -1.06 -2.66 -0.05
C LEU A 138 -2.10 -2.50 -1.16
N GLY A 139 -2.35 -3.59 -1.90
CA GLY A 139 -3.30 -3.62 -3.02
C GLY A 139 -4.78 -3.70 -2.62
N GLN A 140 -5.10 -3.73 -1.32
CA GLN A 140 -6.47 -3.67 -0.80
C GLN A 140 -6.67 -2.35 -0.08
N SER A 141 -7.23 -1.35 -0.77
CA SER A 141 -7.87 -0.22 -0.11
C SER A 141 -9.28 -0.66 0.31
N TYR A 142 -9.57 -0.52 1.61
CA TYR A 142 -10.91 -0.77 2.16
C TYR A 142 -11.82 0.46 2.02
N ASP A 143 -11.29 1.55 1.48
CA ASP A 143 -11.93 2.87 1.36
C ASP A 143 -11.45 3.57 0.07
N ASP A 144 -12.02 4.74 -0.23
CA ASP A 144 -11.82 5.61 -1.42
C ASP A 144 -10.37 6.09 -1.66
N ASP A 145 -9.39 5.45 -1.01
CA ASP A 145 -7.96 5.73 -1.11
C ASP A 145 -7.36 5.04 -2.35
N HIS A 146 -6.59 5.81 -3.11
CA HIS A 146 -5.99 5.37 -4.38
C HIS A 146 -4.67 4.62 -4.21
N LEU A 147 -3.98 4.77 -3.07
CA LEU A 147 -2.74 4.06 -2.76
C LEU A 147 -2.56 3.90 -1.25
N VAL A 148 -2.37 2.66 -0.78
CA VAL A 148 -2.01 2.38 0.62
C VAL A 148 -0.59 1.83 0.67
N LEU A 149 0.24 2.41 1.53
CA LEU A 149 1.64 2.08 1.68
C LEU A 149 1.90 1.65 3.12
N GLU A 150 2.54 0.50 3.29
CA GLU A 150 2.99 0.03 4.60
C GLU A 150 4.52 0.13 4.69
N LEU A 151 4.99 0.69 5.80
CA LEU A 151 6.38 0.95 6.10
C LEU A 151 6.74 0.33 7.46
N GLY A 152 7.65 -0.64 7.47
CA GLY A 152 8.23 -1.17 8.69
C GLY A 152 9.24 -0.19 9.29
N MET A 153 9.14 0.07 10.60
CA MET A 153 10.00 1.01 11.33
C MET A 153 10.48 0.38 12.64
N SER A 154 11.78 0.49 12.90
CA SER A 154 12.40 0.14 14.17
C SER A 154 13.26 1.32 14.65
N PHE A 155 13.06 1.73 15.90
CA PHE A 155 13.84 2.76 16.56
C PHE A 155 14.48 2.18 17.81
N LEU A 156 15.79 2.03 17.74
CA LEU A 156 16.62 1.56 18.86
C LEU A 156 17.37 2.76 19.42
N SER A 157 16.85 3.28 20.52
CA SER A 157 17.51 4.35 21.24
C SER A 157 18.67 3.80 22.06
N VAL A 158 19.87 4.29 21.76
CA VAL A 158 21.10 3.92 22.47
C VAL A 158 21.19 4.71 23.78
N LYS A 159 22.26 4.52 24.55
CA LYS A 159 22.50 5.17 25.86
C LYS A 159 22.52 6.71 25.83
N ASP A 160 22.50 7.32 24.65
CA ASP A 160 22.55 8.77 24.45
C ASP A 160 21.19 9.46 24.49
N MET A 161 20.08 8.71 24.48
CA MET A 161 18.76 9.30 24.76
C MET A 161 18.62 9.71 26.21
N ASN A 162 18.02 10.88 26.41
CA ASN A 162 17.72 11.43 27.71
C ASN A 162 16.35 12.10 27.69
N ALA A 163 15.40 11.55 28.43
CA ALA A 163 14.13 12.23 28.68
C ALA A 163 13.87 12.33 30.18
N ILE A 164 13.51 13.53 30.64
CA ILE A 164 13.27 13.86 32.04
C ILE A 164 11.81 14.27 32.18
N LEU A 165 11.09 13.51 32.99
CA LEU A 165 9.70 13.76 33.35
C LEU A 165 9.62 14.13 34.83
N SER A 166 9.13 15.32 35.13
CA SER A 166 8.90 15.80 36.48
C SER A 166 7.45 15.59 36.88
N VAL A 167 7.25 14.75 37.89
CA VAL A 167 5.93 14.33 38.36
C VAL A 167 5.72 14.83 39.79
N GLN A 168 4.59 15.51 39.99
CA GLN A 168 4.10 15.87 41.32
C GLN A 168 3.22 14.74 41.84
N LEU A 169 3.64 14.08 42.91
CA LEU A 169 2.87 13.00 43.52
C LEU A 169 1.63 13.56 44.25
N ARG A 170 0.48 12.94 43.98
CA ARG A 170 -0.80 13.25 44.59
C ARG A 170 -0.78 12.79 46.05
N LYS A 171 -1.38 13.59 46.93
CA LYS A 171 -1.23 13.40 48.38
C LYS A 171 -2.53 13.11 49.11
N THR A 172 -2.39 12.38 50.21
CA THR A 172 -3.43 12.11 51.21
C THR A 172 -3.22 12.90 52.51
N LEU A 173 -1.99 13.22 52.95
CA LEU A 173 -1.67 14.12 54.09
C LEU A 173 -0.27 14.81 53.90
N GLY A 174 -0.10 16.14 54.03
CA GLY A 174 1.23 16.83 54.14
C GLY A 174 1.63 17.90 53.08
N LEU A 175 2.93 18.07 52.75
CA LEU A 175 3.53 18.86 51.61
C LEU A 175 3.76 18.05 50.31
N ALA A 176 3.47 18.61 49.12
CA ALA A 176 3.53 17.87 47.84
C ALA A 176 4.98 17.61 47.38
N ILE A 177 5.29 16.36 47.01
CA ILE A 177 6.63 15.92 46.60
C ILE A 177 6.72 15.93 45.08
N TRP A 178 7.76 16.56 44.55
CA TRP A 178 8.15 16.48 43.14
C TRP A 178 9.23 15.40 42.97
N THR A 179 9.07 14.56 41.96
CA THR A 179 10.04 13.51 41.61
C THR A 179 10.37 13.59 40.13
N ASN A 180 11.66 13.43 39.80
CA ASN A 180 12.14 13.41 38.43
C ASN A 180 12.34 11.96 38.00
N ILE A 181 11.74 11.58 36.89
CA ILE A 181 11.84 10.27 36.28
C ILE A 181 12.71 10.40 35.04
N HIS A 182 13.83 9.67 35.02
CA HIS A 182 14.72 9.59 33.88
C HIS A 182 14.35 8.39 33.02
N LEU A 183 14.04 8.64 31.75
CA LEU A 183 13.76 7.63 30.75
C LEU A 183 14.98 7.49 29.83
N ALA A 184 15.45 6.27 29.65
CA ALA A 184 16.58 5.92 28.79
C ALA A 184 16.35 4.57 28.13
N GLY A 185 16.98 4.33 26.96
CA GLY A 185 16.98 3.02 26.30
C GLY A 185 15.63 2.61 25.70
N MET A 186 14.94 3.53 25.03
CA MET A 186 13.67 3.25 24.36
C MET A 186 13.87 2.36 23.11
N HIS A 187 13.12 1.28 23.01
CA HIS A 187 13.00 0.48 21.79
C HIS A 187 11.57 0.56 21.28
N LEU A 188 11.40 1.00 20.03
CA LEU A 188 10.11 1.00 19.33
C LEU A 188 10.24 0.14 18.09
N GLU A 189 9.31 -0.78 17.91
CA GLU A 189 9.17 -1.54 16.68
C GLU A 189 7.71 -1.47 16.26
N GLY A 190 7.46 -1.13 15.00
CA GLY A 190 6.12 -0.89 14.53
C GLY A 190 6.02 -0.86 13.02
N LYS A 191 4.80 -0.99 12.54
CA LYS A 191 4.48 -0.84 11.12
C LYS A 191 3.57 0.37 10.98
N VAL A 192 3.93 1.24 10.05
CA VAL A 192 3.17 2.46 9.77
C VAL A 192 2.48 2.30 8.43
N ILE A 193 1.18 2.54 8.41
CA ILE A 193 0.35 2.45 7.22
C ILE A 193 -0.06 3.87 6.85
N TYR A 194 0.18 4.23 5.59
CA TYR A 194 -0.12 5.53 5.02
C TYR A 194 -1.06 5.35 3.83
N GLY A 195 -2.25 5.95 3.88
CA GLY A 195 -3.16 6.06 2.74
C GLY A 195 -2.96 7.41 2.05
N ALA A 196 -2.82 7.38 0.72
CA ALA A 196 -2.90 8.56 -0.12
C ALA A 196 -4.21 8.52 -0.92
N ARG A 197 -4.94 9.63 -0.86
CA ARG A 197 -6.15 9.88 -1.63
C ARG A 197 -5.86 10.86 -2.75
#